data_AF-A0AAV4JJU9-F1
#
_entry.id   AF-A0AAV4JJU9-F1
#
_cell.length_a   1.000
_cell.length_b   1.000
_cell.length_c   1.000
_cell.angle_alpha   90.00
_cell.angle_beta   90.00
_cell.angle_gamma   90.00
#
_symmetry.space_group_name_H-M   'P 1'
#
loop_
_entity.id
_entity.type
_entity.pdbx_description
1 polymer ?
#
loop_
_entity_poly.entity_id
_entity_poly.type
_entity_poly.pdbx_seq_one_letter_code
_entity_poly.pdbx_strand_id
1 'polypeptide(L)'
;MSTLALCYNAAEYCTPVWTRSLSTKLVDVKLRESMRTTGGCLKSTPIQWLPTIISIAPSHIRREDATHKVIKRIEDMTDNIPSNKYTRRPQQQED
;
A
#
# COMPACT_ATOMS: atom_id res chain seq x y z
N MET A 1 -4.73 -18.91 4.30
CA MET A 1 -3.75 -17.89 3.86
C MET A 1 -4.05 -17.31 2.46
N SER A 2 -4.73 -18.01 1.56
CA SER A 2 -4.95 -17.56 0.16
C SER A 2 -5.80 -16.29 0.00
N THR A 3 -6.86 -16.12 0.81
CA THR A 3 -7.73 -14.93 0.77
C THR A 3 -6.96 -13.64 1.03
N LEU A 4 -6.05 -13.68 2.01
CA LEU A 4 -5.27 -12.53 2.42
C LEU A 4 -4.27 -12.12 1.34
N ALA A 5 -3.60 -13.10 0.72
CA ALA A 5 -2.71 -12.87 -0.41
C ALA A 5 -3.44 -12.19 -1.58
N LEU A 6 -4.65 -12.64 -1.92
CA LEU A 6 -5.46 -12.03 -2.98
C LEU A 6 -5.86 -10.58 -2.65
N CYS A 7 -6.39 -10.34 -1.45
CA CYS A 7 -6.75 -8.98 -1.01
C CYS A 7 -5.56 -8.03 -1.08
N TYR A 8 -4.38 -8.54 -0.75
CA TYR A 8 -3.15 -7.77 -0.76
C TYR A 8 -2.61 -7.48 -2.15
N ASN A 9 -2.58 -8.46 -3.05
CA ASN A 9 -2.19 -8.24 -4.44
C ASN A 9 -3.12 -7.23 -5.12
N ALA A 10 -4.43 -7.34 -4.86
CA ALA A 10 -5.41 -6.37 -5.35
C ALA A 10 -5.18 -4.97 -4.76
N ALA A 11 -4.88 -4.88 -3.47
CA ALA A 11 -4.58 -3.60 -2.83
C ALA A 11 -3.28 -2.96 -3.35
N GLU A 12 -2.23 -3.76 -3.60
CA GLU A 12 -0.96 -3.30 -4.17
C GLU A 12 -1.14 -2.78 -5.59
N TYR A 13 -1.90 -3.49 -6.43
CA TYR A 13 -2.23 -3.03 -7.78
C TYR A 13 -2.96 -1.67 -7.77
N CYS A 14 -3.84 -1.46 -6.81
CA CYS A 14 -4.61 -0.22 -6.68
C CYS A 14 -3.87 0.88 -5.89
N THR A 15 -2.68 0.63 -5.36
CA THR A 15 -1.93 1.61 -4.56
C THR A 15 -1.63 2.92 -5.28
N PRO A 16 -1.19 2.97 -6.56
CA PRO A 16 -0.88 4.24 -7.24
C PRO A 16 -2.10 5.13 -7.51
N VAL A 17 -3.29 4.53 -7.68
CA VAL A 17 -4.54 5.30 -7.86
C VAL A 17 -5.08 5.79 -6.51
N TRP A 18 -4.82 5.06 -5.42
CA TRP A 18 -5.33 5.39 -4.10
C TRP A 18 -4.42 6.30 -3.27
N THR A 19 -3.10 6.28 -3.47
CA THR A 19 -2.18 7.23 -2.79
C THR A 19 -2.52 8.69 -3.08
N ARG A 20 -3.30 8.97 -4.12
CA ARG A 20 -3.79 10.32 -4.45
C ARG A 20 -5.26 10.57 -4.09
N SER A 21 -5.94 9.62 -3.45
CA SER A 21 -7.37 9.69 -3.18
C SER A 21 -7.72 9.44 -1.70
N LEU A 22 -8.77 10.12 -1.23
CA LEU A 22 -9.31 10.03 0.14
C LEU A 22 -9.89 8.64 0.47
N SER A 23 -10.12 7.79 -0.54
CA SER A 23 -10.78 6.48 -0.40
C SER A 23 -9.93 5.38 0.25
N THR A 24 -8.64 5.62 0.53
CA THR A 24 -7.71 4.66 1.14
C THR A 24 -8.18 4.12 2.50
N LYS A 25 -8.90 4.96 3.28
CA LYS A 25 -9.38 4.61 4.61
C LYS A 25 -10.35 3.42 4.60
N LEU A 26 -11.25 3.33 3.62
CA LEU A 26 -12.27 2.28 3.55
C LEU A 26 -11.65 0.92 3.18
N VAL A 27 -10.66 0.92 2.30
CA VAL A 27 -9.93 -0.29 1.92
C VAL A 27 -9.19 -0.87 3.13
N ASP A 28 -8.55 -0.02 3.94
CA ASP A 28 -7.87 -0.45 5.16
C ASP A 28 -8.82 -1.06 6.18
N VAL A 29 -10.07 -0.60 6.25
CA VAL A 29 -11.09 -1.21 7.13
C VAL A 29 -11.38 -2.64 6.69
N LYS A 30 -11.61 -2.86 5.39
CA LYS A 30 -11.88 -4.20 4.84
C LYS A 30 -10.68 -5.14 4.92
N LEU A 31 -9.48 -4.61 4.75
CA LEU A 31 -8.25 -5.38 4.90
C LEU A 31 -8.01 -5.80 6.35
N ARG A 32 -8.28 -4.91 7.31
CA ARG A 32 -8.22 -5.26 8.75
C ARG A 32 -9.25 -6.31 9.12
N GLU A 33 -10.44 -6.26 8.51
CA GLU A 33 -11.49 -7.27 8.69
C GLU A 33 -11.06 -8.63 8.13
N SER A 34 -10.47 -8.69 6.93
CA SER A 34 -9.99 -9.95 6.36
C SER A 34 -8.80 -10.55 7.14
N MET A 35 -7.92 -9.70 7.67
CA MET A 35 -6.86 -10.07 8.61
C MET A 35 -7.44 -10.72 9.88
N ARG A 36 -8.49 -10.12 10.47
CA ARG A 36 -9.17 -10.68 11.65
C ARG A 36 -9.80 -12.04 11.35
N THR A 37 -10.51 -12.16 10.23
CA THR A 37 -11.15 -13.42 9.83
C THR A 37 -10.11 -14.53 9.58
N THR A 38 -8.99 -14.19 8.93
CA THR A 38 -7.95 -15.18 8.61
C THR A 38 -7.14 -15.58 9.85
N GLY A 39 -6.87 -14.62 10.75
CA GLY A 39 -6.10 -14.84 11.98
C GLY A 39 -6.94 -15.23 13.20
N GLY A 40 -8.26 -15.45 13.04
CA GLY A 40 -9.16 -15.79 14.16
C GLY A 40 -9.25 -14.73 15.26
N CYS A 41 -8.91 -13.46 14.96
CA CYS A 41 -8.82 -12.40 15.96
C CYS A 41 -10.17 -11.71 16.20
N LEU A 42 -10.52 -11.51 17.47
CA LEU A 42 -11.73 -10.75 17.87
C LEU A 42 -11.63 -9.28 17.46
N LYS A 43 -12.78 -8.60 17.31
CA LYS A 43 -12.83 -7.17 16.91
C LYS A 43 -12.16 -6.23 17.93
N SER A 44 -12.04 -6.68 19.17
CA SER A 44 -11.36 -5.96 20.27
C SER A 44 -9.83 -5.92 20.13
N THR A 45 -9.22 -6.79 19.31
CA THR A 45 -7.75 -6.80 19.15
C THR A 45 -7.27 -5.46 18.55
N PRO A 46 -6.26 -4.80 19.17
CA PRO A 46 -5.72 -3.55 18.67
C PRO A 46 -5.11 -3.71 17.27
N ILE A 47 -5.32 -2.71 16.41
CA ILE A 47 -4.91 -2.73 14.99
C ILE A 47 -3.41 -2.95 14.82
N GLN A 48 -2.62 -2.48 15.77
CA GLN A 48 -1.16 -2.58 15.79
C GLN A 48 -0.67 -4.04 15.88
N TRP A 49 -1.47 -4.96 16.45
CA TRP A 49 -1.06 -6.33 16.72
C TRP A 49 -1.47 -7.31 15.59
N LEU A 50 -2.43 -6.91 14.77
CA LEU A 50 -2.92 -7.70 13.63
C LEU A 50 -1.83 -8.09 12.62
N PRO A 51 -0.96 -7.17 12.16
CA PRO A 51 0.12 -7.51 11.25
C PRO A 51 1.10 -8.54 11.85
N THR A 52 1.42 -8.38 13.14
CA THR A 52 2.32 -9.26 13.89
C THR A 52 1.78 -10.69 14.00
N ILE A 53 0.50 -10.85 14.34
CA ILE A 53 -0.14 -12.16 14.52
C ILE A 53 -0.17 -12.95 13.20
N ILE A 54 -0.33 -12.25 12.07
CA ILE A 54 -0.48 -12.86 10.75
C ILE A 54 0.87 -12.84 9.99
N SER A 55 1.96 -12.44 10.66
CA SER A 55 3.30 -12.35 10.10
C SER A 55 3.38 -11.57 8.78
N ILE A 56 2.63 -10.46 8.67
CA ILE A 56 2.55 -9.63 7.45
C ILE A 56 2.93 -8.20 7.79
N ALA A 57 3.67 -7.54 6.89
CA ALA A 57 4.10 -6.17 7.08
C ALA A 57 2.91 -5.18 7.20
N PRO A 58 3.02 -4.14 8.05
CA PRO A 58 2.02 -3.09 8.18
C PRO A 58 1.65 -2.45 6.83
N SER A 59 0.39 -2.06 6.69
CA SER A 59 -0.12 -1.53 5.41
C SER A 59 0.56 -0.24 4.95
N HIS A 60 1.11 0.58 5.85
CA HIS A 60 1.82 1.81 5.49
C HIS A 60 3.13 1.52 4.73
N ILE A 61 3.99 0.65 5.28
CA ILE A 61 5.26 0.26 4.68
C ILE A 61 5.04 -0.35 3.29
N ARG A 62 4.00 -1.17 3.16
CA ARG A 62 3.69 -1.84 1.88
C ARG A 62 3.23 -0.88 0.80
N ARG A 63 2.53 0.19 1.18
CA ARG A 63 2.11 1.24 0.24
C ARG A 63 3.29 2.06 -0.25
N GLU A 64 4.24 2.35 0.64
CA GLU A 64 5.49 3.03 0.29
C GLU A 64 6.32 2.18 -0.68
N ASP A 65 6.51 0.89 -0.37
CA ASP A 65 7.23 -0.04 -1.25
C ASP A 65 6.58 -0.20 -2.64
N ALA A 66 5.26 -0.34 -2.70
CA ALA A 66 4.53 -0.38 -3.96
C ALA A 66 4.66 0.94 -4.75
N THR A 67 4.65 2.08 -4.05
CA THR A 67 4.84 3.40 -4.68
C THR A 67 6.26 3.55 -5.21
N HIS A 68 7.27 3.12 -4.45
CA HIS A 68 8.67 3.12 -4.87
C HIS A 68 8.89 2.22 -6.10
N LYS A 69 8.25 1.05 -6.16
CA LYS A 69 8.29 0.17 -7.35
C LYS A 69 7.71 0.84 -8.59
N VAL A 70 6.59 1.56 -8.45
CA VAL A 70 5.99 2.31 -9.55
C VAL A 70 6.88 3.47 -9.98
N ILE A 71 7.43 4.24 -9.03
CA ILE A 71 8.35 5.34 -9.31
C ILE A 71 9.59 4.82 -10.05
N LYS A 72 10.23 3.75 -9.54
CA LYS A 72 11.40 3.14 -10.17
C LYS A 72 11.09 2.67 -11.60
N ARG A 73 9.94 2.02 -11.81
CA ARG A 73 9.51 1.63 -13.17
C ARG A 73 9.33 2.85 -14.08
N ILE A 74 8.82 3.97 -13.56
CA ILE A 74 8.67 5.21 -14.31
C ILE A 74 10.05 5.82 -14.62
N GLU A 75 10.99 5.78 -13.68
CA GLU A 75 12.38 6.25 -13.87
C GLU A 75 13.08 5.44 -14.95
N ASP A 76 13.06 4.10 -14.85
CA ASP A 76 13.62 3.19 -15.85
C ASP A 76 13.03 3.43 -17.26
N MET A 77 11.75 3.80 -17.33
CA MET A 77 11.06 4.10 -18.59
C MET A 77 11.34 5.52 -19.09
N THR A 78 11.66 6.46 -18.20
CA THR A 78 12.00 7.85 -18.52
C THR A 78 13.43 7.97 -19.04
N ASP A 79 14.36 7.13 -18.58
CA ASP A 79 15.74 7.09 -19.11
C ASP A 79 15.78 6.74 -20.61
N ASN A 80 14.73 6.09 -21.13
CA ASN A 80 14.55 5.80 -22.56
C ASN A 80 13.84 6.92 -23.35
N ILE A 81 13.18 7.87 -22.69
CA ILE A 81 12.33 8.88 -23.35
C ILE A 81 12.90 10.29 -23.09
N PRO A 82 13.41 11.00 -24.13
CA PRO A 82 13.85 12.36 -23.94
C PRO A 82 12.63 13.25 -23.72
N SER A 83 12.52 13.81 -22.52
CA SER A 83 11.60 14.89 -22.10
C SER A 83 10.33 14.45 -21.37
N ASN A 84 10.34 14.58 -20.03
CA ASN A 84 9.19 15.15 -19.33
C ASN A 84 9.60 15.88 -18.04
N LYS A 85 9.69 17.21 -18.12
CA LYS A 85 10.04 18.11 -17.00
C LYS A 85 8.83 18.47 -16.12
N TYR A 86 7.64 17.90 -16.37
CA TYR A 86 6.38 18.35 -15.76
C TYR A 86 5.80 17.41 -14.68
N THR A 87 6.40 16.25 -14.38
CA THR A 87 5.79 15.24 -13.48
C THR A 87 6.45 15.10 -12.11
N ARG A 88 7.63 15.71 -11.87
CA ARG A 88 8.22 15.77 -10.52
C ARG A 88 7.48 16.80 -9.68
N ARG A 89 6.45 16.37 -8.92
CA ARG A 89 5.96 17.19 -7.79
C ARG A 89 7.05 17.26 -6.72
N PRO A 90 7.40 18.46 -6.21
CA PRO A 90 8.43 18.60 -5.20
C PRO A 90 8.05 17.81 -3.94
N GLN A 91 8.96 16.96 -3.47
CA GLN A 91 8.95 16.49 -2.09
C GLN A 91 9.13 17.74 -1.24
N GLN A 92 8.10 18.16 -0.50
CA GLN A 92 8.27 19.18 0.52
C GLN A 92 9.17 18.57 1.60
N GLN A 93 10.40 19.04 1.59
CA GLN A 93 11.32 19.01 2.72
C GLN A 93 10.64 19.78 3.87
N GLU A 94 10.43 19.15 5.01
CA GLU A 94 10.26 19.88 6.27
C GLU A 94 11.30 19.35 7.25
N ASP A 95 12.01 20.33 7.83
CA ASP A 95 13.14 20.25 8.76
C ASP A 95 12.76 19.72 10.16
#